data_AF-A0A1D6HXE3-F1
#
_entry.id   AF-A0A1D6HXE3-F1
#
_cell.length_a   1.000
_cell.length_b   1.000
_cell.length_c   1.000
_cell.angle_alpha   90.00
_cell.angle_beta   90.00
_cell.angle_gamma   90.00
#
_symmetry.space_group_name_H-M   'P 1'
#
loop_
_entity.id
_entity.type
_entity.pdbx_description
1 polymer ?
#
loop_
_entity_poly.entity_id
_entity_poly.type
_entity_poly.pdbx_seq_one_letter_code
_entity_poly.pdbx_strand_id
1 'polypeptide(L)'
;MEMPLGHGYGMVLHTFGVILAIFIPALAAALRLLFTKNAMNWFAHPYLAFLMFVPTSLIGLLLPRLTWGLSEQAHFWGAFGLYSLITMVYTLAGLSGGFLTFFISMSMLLGRFVSRIIRKQWSQQSPRSLVAYVLPMTPCLLYGLYYGGFLIQFLIEKMGMMGSLPKPYGYFVPDVIVGAVVGLVVGWCFGPLSPVASRWLSKTSIIHGFLQITVVALAISSQLFPYSTGAPKRVVLQHTFVTGLLLALYPVPFLFSGSLKFQAQTEEIKKYYQHFPQLAVQEIWDNNGQRRVHLKLALGSLSEIWTSVLNITGPLSNWSFADNMLPAPQTVSGGPPSYICRLSGKSDVDWSFWLEANSSESLRVDVAVLDQYLVDSTKKLKSLFPSWADLTAFTTFFSTYHL
;
A
#
# COMPACT_ATOMS: atom_id res chain seq x y z
N MET A 1 26.02 22.97 40.96
CA MET A 1 25.11 23.49 39.91
C MET A 1 25.80 23.19 38.57
N GLU A 2 25.74 21.94 38.12
CA GLU A 2 26.32 21.52 36.83
C GLU A 2 25.22 21.59 35.78
N MET A 3 25.43 22.43 34.76
CA MET A 3 24.49 22.68 33.68
C MET A 3 24.34 21.48 32.72
N PRO A 4 23.25 21.43 31.91
CA PRO A 4 22.59 20.23 31.39
C PRO A 4 23.20 19.66 30.10
N LEU A 5 24.52 19.72 29.92
CA LEU A 5 25.19 19.29 28.68
C LEU A 5 24.99 17.79 28.39
N GLY A 6 25.05 16.92 29.39
CA GLY A 6 24.92 15.47 29.18
C GLY A 6 23.54 15.00 28.64
N HIS A 7 22.48 15.76 28.88
CA HIS A 7 21.11 15.38 28.49
C HIS A 7 20.82 15.70 27.02
N GLY A 8 21.23 16.88 26.55
CA GLY A 8 21.10 17.28 25.14
C GLY A 8 21.89 16.37 24.21
N TYR A 9 23.13 16.04 24.57
CA TYR A 9 23.96 15.08 23.84
C TYR A 9 23.35 13.69 23.76
N GLY A 10 22.69 13.22 24.84
CA GLY A 10 21.97 11.95 24.85
C GLY A 10 20.82 11.90 23.84
N MET A 11 20.07 12.99 23.69
CA MET A 11 18.97 13.11 22.72
C MET A 11 19.49 13.11 21.28
N VAL A 12 20.55 13.87 21.00
CA VAL A 12 21.19 13.90 19.68
C VAL A 12 21.69 12.52 19.28
N LEU A 13 22.36 11.80 20.17
CA LEU A 13 22.85 10.45 19.89
C LEU A 13 21.72 9.44 19.70
N HIS A 14 20.62 9.55 20.45
CA HIS A 14 19.47 8.68 20.22
C HIS A 14 18.81 8.97 18.86
N THR A 15 18.64 10.25 18.52
CA THR A 15 18.13 10.68 17.22
C THR A 15 19.02 10.17 16.08
N PHE A 16 20.33 10.31 16.23
CA PHE A 16 21.31 9.80 15.27
C PHE A 16 21.21 8.27 15.11
N GLY A 17 21.01 7.52 16.20
CA GLY A 17 20.75 6.08 16.14
C GLY A 17 19.48 5.71 15.39
N VAL A 18 18.38 6.44 15.60
CA VAL A 18 17.13 6.23 14.85
C VAL A 18 17.32 6.55 13.36
N ILE A 19 18.05 7.61 13.03
CA ILE A 19 18.39 7.96 11.63
C ILE A 19 19.23 6.87 10.98
N LEU A 20 20.26 6.35 11.67
CA LEU A 20 21.08 5.26 11.17
C LEU A 20 20.28 3.95 11.02
N ALA A 21 19.31 3.69 11.90
CA ALA A 21 18.42 2.55 11.77
C ALA A 21 17.60 2.57 10.48
N ILE A 22 17.34 3.75 9.91
CA ILE A 22 16.67 3.94 8.61
C ILE A 22 17.68 3.94 7.46
N PHE A 23 18.84 4.59 7.63
CA PHE A 23 19.80 4.80 6.56
C PHE A 23 20.60 3.54 6.21
N ILE A 24 21.03 2.75 7.19
CA ILE A 24 21.82 1.53 6.95
C ILE A 24 21.06 0.47 6.13
N PRO A 25 19.79 0.09 6.45
CA PRO A 25 19.06 -0.86 5.60
C PRO A 25 18.81 -0.30 4.19
N ALA A 26 18.57 1.00 4.04
CA ALA A 26 18.42 1.65 2.73
C ALA A 26 19.72 1.58 1.90
N LEU A 27 20.87 1.81 2.54
CA LEU A 27 22.17 1.65 1.90
C LEU A 27 22.46 0.19 1.53
N ALA A 28 22.12 -0.76 2.40
CA ALA A 28 22.26 -2.20 2.12
C ALA A 28 21.41 -2.61 0.90
N ALA A 29 20.20 -2.09 0.77
CA ALA A 29 19.35 -2.28 -0.42
C ALA A 29 20.02 -1.73 -1.70
N ALA A 30 20.54 -0.50 -1.63
CA ALA A 30 21.21 0.13 -2.77
C ALA A 30 22.48 -0.61 -3.18
N LEU A 31 23.32 -1.03 -2.21
CA LEU A 31 24.52 -1.81 -2.46
C LEU A 31 24.18 -3.15 -3.12
N ARG A 32 23.18 -3.87 -2.61
CA ARG A 32 22.70 -5.12 -3.23
C ARG A 32 22.37 -4.92 -4.71
N LEU A 33 21.60 -3.90 -5.02
CA LEU A 33 21.18 -3.58 -6.39
C LEU A 33 22.34 -3.20 -7.31
N LEU A 34 23.38 -2.55 -6.79
CA LEU A 34 24.59 -2.26 -7.57
C LEU A 34 25.31 -3.55 -7.99
N PHE A 35 25.32 -4.58 -7.13
CA PHE A 35 25.92 -5.87 -7.44
C PHE A 35 25.04 -6.76 -8.31
N THR A 36 23.74 -6.84 -8.03
CA THR A 36 22.83 -7.78 -8.72
C THR A 36 22.21 -7.22 -10.00
N LYS A 37 22.12 -5.88 -10.12
CA LYS A 37 21.40 -5.14 -11.18
C LYS A 37 19.91 -5.51 -11.33
N ASN A 38 19.37 -6.34 -10.43
CA ASN A 38 18.03 -6.90 -10.49
C ASN A 38 17.26 -6.56 -9.21
N ALA A 39 16.02 -6.06 -9.35
CA ALA A 39 15.13 -5.79 -8.22
C ALA A 39 14.86 -7.05 -7.38
N MET A 40 14.32 -6.88 -6.17
CA MET A 40 13.98 -8.01 -5.30
C MET A 40 12.51 -8.38 -5.41
N ASN A 41 12.19 -9.69 -5.47
CA ASN A 41 10.81 -10.16 -5.45
C ASN A 41 10.24 -10.21 -4.03
N TRP A 42 10.00 -9.02 -3.48
CA TRP A 42 9.36 -8.83 -2.18
C TRP A 42 8.01 -9.53 -2.06
N PHE A 43 7.27 -9.60 -3.17
CA PHE A 43 5.92 -10.17 -3.21
C PHE A 43 5.92 -11.69 -2.98
N ALA A 44 6.82 -12.44 -3.62
CA ALA A 44 6.87 -13.89 -3.45
C ALA A 44 7.48 -14.31 -2.10
N HIS A 45 8.42 -13.53 -1.56
CA HIS A 45 9.20 -13.90 -0.38
C HIS A 45 9.37 -12.74 0.60
N PRO A 46 8.28 -12.30 1.27
CA PRO A 46 8.31 -11.15 2.20
C PRO A 46 9.26 -11.37 3.38
N TYR A 47 9.46 -12.63 3.82
CA TYR A 47 10.37 -12.99 4.91
C TYR A 47 11.83 -12.59 4.64
N LEU A 48 12.27 -12.55 3.38
CA LEU A 48 13.62 -12.11 3.01
C LEU A 48 13.84 -10.63 3.33
N ALA A 49 12.79 -9.79 3.23
CA ALA A 49 12.86 -8.38 3.61
C ALA A 49 13.17 -8.23 5.09
N PHE A 50 12.47 -8.98 5.93
CA PHE A 50 12.69 -8.97 7.36
C PHE A 50 14.08 -9.49 7.72
N LEU A 51 14.51 -10.61 7.13
CA LEU A 51 15.81 -11.21 7.40
C LEU A 51 16.97 -10.29 6.98
N MET A 52 16.81 -9.54 5.89
CA MET A 52 17.84 -8.62 5.41
C MET A 52 17.84 -7.30 6.20
N PHE A 53 16.68 -6.67 6.37
CA PHE A 53 16.60 -5.29 6.86
C PHE A 53 16.48 -5.15 8.37
N VAL A 54 15.87 -6.11 9.08
CA VAL A 54 15.74 -6.01 10.54
C VAL A 54 17.11 -6.04 11.23
N PRO A 55 18.04 -6.97 10.91
CA PRO A 55 19.37 -6.98 11.51
C PRO A 55 20.17 -5.71 11.19
N THR A 56 20.12 -5.21 9.95
CA THR A 56 20.82 -3.96 9.58
C THR A 56 20.27 -2.75 10.32
N SER A 57 18.96 -2.70 10.54
CA SER A 57 18.31 -1.62 11.27
C SER A 57 18.71 -1.62 12.74
N LEU A 58 18.80 -2.82 13.35
CA LEU A 58 19.29 -2.99 14.73
C LEU A 58 20.76 -2.57 14.86
N ILE A 59 21.62 -2.90 13.88
CA ILE A 59 23.00 -2.43 13.85
C ILE A 59 23.04 -0.90 13.85
N GLY A 60 22.25 -0.25 12.96
CA GLY A 60 22.18 1.22 12.89
C GLY A 60 21.72 1.87 14.20
N LEU A 61 20.73 1.29 14.85
CA LEU A 61 20.22 1.78 16.13
C LEU A 61 21.25 1.66 17.27
N LEU A 62 22.07 0.60 17.26
CA LEU A 62 23.04 0.30 18.32
C LEU A 62 24.41 0.94 18.09
N LEU A 63 24.76 1.31 16.85
CA LEU A 63 26.08 1.80 16.47
C LEU A 63 26.54 3.01 17.29
N PRO A 64 25.73 4.08 17.48
CA PRO A 64 26.19 5.26 18.24
C PRO A 64 26.51 4.98 19.70
N ARG A 65 25.97 3.89 20.27
CA ARG A 65 26.20 3.52 21.68
C ARG A 65 27.51 2.79 21.89
N LEU A 66 28.04 2.15 20.85
CA LEU A 66 29.35 1.50 20.88
C LEU A 66 30.47 2.52 20.78
N THR A 67 30.28 3.50 19.89
CA THR A 67 31.29 4.49 19.55
C THR A 67 31.33 5.62 20.57
N TRP A 68 30.18 6.00 21.13
CA TRP A 68 30.09 7.02 22.18
C TRP A 68 29.65 6.41 23.51
N GLY A 69 30.60 6.24 24.43
CA GLY A 69 30.41 5.67 25.76
C GLY A 69 29.71 6.61 26.75
N LEU A 70 28.47 6.99 26.46
CA LEU A 70 27.64 7.75 27.41
C LEU A 70 27.09 6.87 28.54
N SER A 71 26.72 7.51 29.65
CA SER A 71 26.06 6.82 30.76
C SER A 71 24.65 6.31 30.39
N GLU A 72 24.22 5.20 31.00
CA GLU A 72 22.86 4.65 30.86
C GLU A 72 21.78 5.72 31.14
N GLN A 73 22.07 6.62 32.10
CA GLN A 73 21.20 7.72 32.48
C GLN A 73 21.02 8.74 31.34
N ALA A 74 22.11 9.13 30.67
CA ALA A 74 22.06 10.05 29.54
C ALA A 74 21.31 9.44 28.34
N HIS A 75 21.52 8.14 28.07
CA HIS A 75 20.78 7.44 27.01
C HIS A 75 19.29 7.32 27.30
N PHE A 76 18.89 7.05 28.54
CA PHE A 76 17.46 7.00 28.90
C PHE A 76 16.81 8.36 28.70
N TRP A 77 17.41 9.42 29.27
CA TRP A 77 16.82 10.76 29.18
C TRP A 77 16.86 11.32 27.77
N GLY A 78 17.87 10.96 26.98
CA GLY A 78 17.92 11.27 25.56
C GLY A 78 16.79 10.62 24.77
N ALA A 79 16.53 9.33 25.01
CA ALA A 79 15.42 8.63 24.36
C ALA A 79 14.05 9.16 24.81
N PHE A 80 13.85 9.31 26.12
CA PHE A 80 12.63 9.93 26.66
C PHE A 80 12.40 11.34 26.10
N GLY A 81 13.46 12.15 26.03
CA GLY A 81 13.42 13.51 25.46
C GLY A 81 13.02 13.55 23.99
N LEU A 82 13.49 12.59 23.17
CA LEU A 82 13.07 12.49 21.77
C LEU A 82 11.57 12.19 21.64
N TYR A 83 11.06 11.18 22.36
CA TYR A 83 9.64 10.81 22.26
C TYR A 83 8.71 11.88 22.85
N SER A 84 9.13 12.58 23.92
CA SER A 84 8.37 13.69 24.46
C SER A 84 8.37 14.90 23.51
N LEU A 85 9.49 15.21 22.85
CA LEU A 85 9.59 16.25 21.84
C LEU A 85 8.68 15.96 20.64
N ILE A 86 8.70 14.72 20.13
CA ILE A 86 7.81 14.30 19.04
C ILE A 86 6.35 14.48 19.47
N THR A 87 5.99 14.00 20.67
CA THR A 87 4.63 14.18 21.21
C THR A 87 4.21 15.65 21.21
N MET A 88 5.08 16.53 21.72
CA MET A 88 4.83 17.97 21.78
C MET A 88 4.59 18.55 20.37
N VAL A 89 5.42 18.21 19.39
CA VAL A 89 5.28 18.68 18.00
C VAL A 89 3.95 18.21 17.39
N TYR A 90 3.57 16.94 17.58
CA TYR A 90 2.30 16.41 17.07
C TYR A 90 1.10 17.11 17.71
N THR A 91 1.13 17.35 19.03
CA THR A 91 0.06 18.08 19.72
C THR A 91 -0.05 19.54 19.29
N LEU A 92 1.08 20.22 19.06
CA LEU A 92 1.11 21.60 18.58
C LEU A 92 0.63 21.72 17.12
N ALA A 93 0.89 20.69 16.31
CA ALA A 93 0.43 20.62 14.92
C ALA A 93 -1.04 20.20 14.77
N GLY A 94 -1.76 19.94 15.88
CA GLY A 94 -3.15 19.46 15.84
C GLY A 94 -3.30 18.03 15.27
N LEU A 95 -2.20 17.27 15.19
CA LEU A 95 -2.18 15.91 14.67
C LEU A 95 -2.45 14.91 15.81
N SER A 96 -3.50 14.09 15.67
CA SER A 96 -3.88 13.07 16.68
C SER A 96 -2.85 11.93 16.85
N GLY A 97 -1.82 11.87 16.02
CA GLY A 97 -0.79 10.83 16.03
C GLY A 97 0.17 10.84 17.23
N GLY A 98 0.23 11.93 18.01
CA GLY A 98 1.14 12.05 19.17
C GLY A 98 0.83 11.11 20.35
N PHE A 99 -0.34 10.46 20.33
CA PHE A 99 -0.76 9.54 21.40
C PHE A 99 0.23 8.37 21.57
N LEU A 100 0.71 7.76 20.48
CA LEU A 100 1.62 6.62 20.58
C LEU A 100 2.93 6.99 21.29
N THR A 101 3.54 8.13 20.91
CA THR A 101 4.78 8.61 21.52
C THR A 101 4.59 9.06 22.97
N PHE A 102 3.40 9.57 23.30
CA PHE A 102 3.02 9.88 24.67
C PHE A 102 2.97 8.61 25.54
N PHE A 103 2.27 7.56 25.09
CA PHE A 103 2.18 6.29 25.81
C PHE A 103 3.54 5.61 25.94
N ILE A 104 4.37 5.64 24.89
CA ILE A 104 5.76 5.17 24.97
C ILE A 104 6.54 5.93 26.06
N SER A 105 6.44 7.26 26.09
CA SER A 105 7.15 8.09 27.08
C SER A 105 6.69 7.81 28.51
N MET A 106 5.38 7.64 28.73
CA MET A 106 4.81 7.27 30.03
C MET A 106 5.25 5.87 30.47
N SER A 107 5.18 4.89 29.57
CA SER A 107 5.67 3.53 29.83
C SER A 107 7.18 3.49 30.09
N MET A 108 7.98 4.37 29.45
CA MET A 108 9.43 4.51 29.74
C MET A 108 9.68 4.96 31.19
N LEU A 109 8.95 5.96 31.66
CA LEU A 109 9.07 6.45 33.04
C LEU A 109 8.63 5.38 34.05
N LEU A 110 7.49 4.74 33.80
CA LEU A 110 6.97 3.67 34.65
C LEU A 110 7.94 2.48 34.69
N GLY A 111 8.44 2.03 33.53
CA GLY A 111 9.45 0.98 33.43
C GLY A 111 10.73 1.32 34.18
N ARG A 112 11.19 2.58 34.10
CA ARG A 112 12.36 3.02 34.86
C ARG A 112 12.11 3.01 36.37
N PHE A 113 10.93 3.45 36.82
CA PHE A 113 10.55 3.42 38.22
C PHE A 113 10.53 1.99 38.78
N VAL A 114 9.84 1.07 38.09
CA VAL A 114 9.76 -0.35 38.49
C VAL A 114 11.15 -1.01 38.47
N SER A 115 11.96 -0.76 37.44
CA SER A 115 13.32 -1.31 37.37
C SER A 115 14.24 -0.81 38.49
N ARG A 116 14.07 0.44 38.96
CA ARG A 116 14.82 1.00 40.09
C ARG A 116 14.47 0.31 41.41
N ILE A 117 13.19 0.05 41.65
CA ILE A 117 12.74 -0.68 42.86
C ILE A 117 13.37 -2.08 42.87
N ILE A 118 13.32 -2.79 41.74
CA ILE A 118 13.86 -4.15 41.62
C ILE A 118 15.39 -4.16 41.73
N ARG A 119 16.10 -3.16 41.20
CA ARG A 119 17.56 -2.99 41.39
C ARG A 119 17.96 -2.67 42.83
N LYS A 120 17.05 -2.12 43.64
CA LYS A 120 17.28 -1.87 45.08
C LYS A 120 17.09 -3.15 45.90
N GLN A 121 16.14 -4.00 45.49
CA GLN A 121 15.86 -5.28 46.15
C GLN A 121 16.81 -6.42 45.74
N TRP A 122 17.37 -6.38 44.53
CA TRP A 122 18.22 -7.44 43.98
C TRP A 122 19.53 -6.85 43.43
N SER A 123 20.58 -7.68 43.32
CA SER A 123 21.86 -7.29 42.70
C SER A 123 21.69 -6.53 41.36
N GLN A 124 22.48 -5.46 41.21
CA GLN A 124 22.38 -4.46 40.14
C GLN A 124 22.50 -5.01 38.70
N GLN A 125 23.06 -6.22 38.52
CA GLN A 125 23.30 -6.80 37.19
C GLN A 125 22.27 -7.85 36.74
N SER A 126 21.20 -8.07 37.50
CA SER A 126 20.25 -9.14 37.16
C SER A 126 19.43 -8.83 35.88
N PRO A 127 19.20 -9.83 35.00
CA PRO A 127 18.34 -9.69 33.82
C PRO A 127 16.88 -9.39 34.19
N ARG A 128 16.49 -9.65 35.43
CA ARG A 128 15.18 -9.31 36.00
C ARG A 128 14.88 -7.81 35.94
N SER A 129 15.90 -6.97 36.08
CA SER A 129 15.76 -5.51 35.93
C SER A 129 15.36 -5.07 34.51
N LEU A 130 15.79 -5.83 33.48
CA LEU A 130 15.41 -5.58 32.10
C LEU A 130 13.96 -6.01 31.86
N VAL A 131 13.58 -7.21 32.34
CA VAL A 131 12.19 -7.69 32.25
C VAL A 131 11.23 -6.69 32.92
N ALA A 132 11.60 -6.20 34.10
CA ALA A 132 10.86 -5.17 34.83
C ALA A 132 10.70 -3.85 34.07
N TYR A 133 11.69 -3.46 33.27
CA TYR A 133 11.64 -2.27 32.43
C TYR A 133 10.74 -2.47 31.21
N VAL A 134 10.80 -3.65 30.60
CA VAL A 134 10.03 -3.99 29.38
C VAL A 134 8.55 -4.23 29.71
N LEU A 135 8.22 -4.77 30.89
CA LEU A 135 6.86 -5.16 31.24
C LEU A 135 5.84 -4.01 31.03
N PRO A 136 6.05 -2.77 31.54
CA PRO A 136 5.13 -1.65 31.30
C PRO A 136 5.12 -1.13 29.85
N MET A 137 6.14 -1.46 29.06
CA MET A 137 6.23 -1.09 27.63
C MET A 137 5.51 -2.07 26.72
N THR A 138 5.28 -3.31 27.17
CA THR A 138 4.72 -4.41 26.36
C THR A 138 3.52 -3.99 25.52
N PRO A 139 2.48 -3.29 26.06
CA PRO A 139 1.33 -2.90 25.25
C PRO A 139 1.69 -1.96 24.10
N CYS A 140 2.56 -0.97 24.35
CA CYS A 140 2.99 -0.01 23.35
C CYS A 140 3.85 -0.65 22.26
N LEU A 141 4.72 -1.58 22.67
CA LEU A 141 5.60 -2.31 21.76
C LEU A 141 4.82 -3.30 20.90
N LEU A 142 3.87 -4.04 21.48
CA LEU A 142 2.99 -4.94 20.73
C LEU A 142 2.13 -4.17 19.74
N TYR A 143 1.59 -3.01 20.13
CA TYR A 143 0.87 -2.13 19.22
C TYR A 143 1.76 -1.66 18.06
N GLY A 144 2.98 -1.18 18.36
CA GLY A 144 3.94 -0.75 17.34
C GLY A 144 4.36 -1.88 16.40
N LEU A 145 4.59 -3.09 16.92
CA LEU A 145 4.93 -4.27 16.12
C LEU A 145 3.77 -4.73 15.24
N TYR A 146 2.53 -4.71 15.75
CA TYR A 146 1.34 -5.10 14.99
C TYR A 146 1.13 -4.15 13.81
N TYR A 147 0.92 -2.86 14.07
CA TYR A 147 0.66 -1.88 13.01
C TYR A 147 1.87 -1.64 12.11
N GLY A 148 3.08 -1.65 12.68
CA GLY A 148 4.32 -1.57 11.91
C GLY A 148 4.52 -2.78 11.01
N GLY A 149 4.19 -3.98 11.47
CA GLY A 149 4.20 -5.20 10.67
C GLY A 149 3.20 -5.13 9.50
N PHE A 150 1.97 -4.68 9.75
CA PHE A 150 0.99 -4.44 8.69
C PHE A 150 1.46 -3.41 7.66
N LEU A 151 2.04 -2.30 8.12
CA LEU A 151 2.59 -1.27 7.24
C LEU A 151 3.71 -1.83 6.35
N ILE A 152 4.65 -2.58 6.94
CA ILE A 152 5.74 -3.21 6.19
C ILE A 152 5.17 -4.21 5.18
N GLN A 153 4.26 -5.09 5.59
CA GLN A 153 3.67 -6.10 4.70
C GLN A 153 2.95 -5.46 3.52
N PHE A 154 2.09 -4.47 3.79
CA PHE A 154 1.39 -3.72 2.76
C PHE A 154 2.37 -3.02 1.81
N LEU A 155 3.44 -2.41 2.34
CA LEU A 155 4.44 -1.73 1.53
C LEU A 155 5.26 -2.70 0.69
N ILE A 156 5.68 -3.84 1.24
CA ILE A 156 6.37 -4.93 0.55
C ILE A 156 5.53 -5.40 -0.64
N GLU A 157 4.22 -5.56 -0.44
CA GLU A 157 3.30 -5.90 -1.53
C GLU A 157 3.27 -4.78 -2.57
N LYS A 158 3.00 -3.53 -2.18
CA LYS A 158 2.88 -2.40 -3.13
C LYS A 158 4.17 -2.12 -3.89
N MET A 159 5.32 -2.10 -3.21
CA MET A 159 6.64 -1.88 -3.79
C MET A 159 7.08 -3.08 -4.64
N GLY A 160 6.76 -4.31 -4.22
CA GLY A 160 6.94 -5.51 -5.04
C GLY A 160 6.19 -5.42 -6.38
N MET A 161 5.01 -4.80 -6.37
CA MET A 161 4.13 -4.63 -7.53
C MET A 161 4.45 -3.39 -8.39
N MET A 162 5.22 -2.41 -7.89
CA MET A 162 5.45 -1.11 -8.55
C MET A 162 6.31 -1.18 -9.83
N GLY A 163 6.98 -2.31 -10.10
CA GLY A 163 7.83 -2.47 -11.30
C GLY A 163 9.05 -1.53 -11.30
N SER A 164 9.64 -1.31 -12.48
CA SER A 164 10.71 -0.32 -12.67
C SER A 164 10.15 1.07 -12.92
N LEU A 165 10.68 2.08 -12.23
CA LEU A 165 10.43 3.48 -12.56
C LEU A 165 11.29 3.91 -13.77
N PRO A 166 10.87 4.97 -14.50
CA PRO A 166 11.69 5.54 -15.56
C PRO A 166 13.08 5.96 -15.02
N LYS A 167 14.10 5.87 -15.88
CA LYS A 167 15.46 6.33 -15.55
C LYS A 167 15.40 7.80 -15.13
N PRO A 168 16.16 8.24 -14.10
CA PRO A 168 17.32 7.58 -13.48
C PRO A 168 17.00 6.65 -12.29
N TYR A 169 15.76 6.65 -11.79
CA TYR A 169 15.41 6.02 -10.51
C TYR A 169 15.26 4.49 -10.58
N GLY A 170 14.94 3.94 -11.77
CA GLY A 170 15.06 2.53 -12.09
C GLY A 170 14.46 1.58 -11.04
N TYR A 171 15.24 0.57 -10.65
CA TYR A 171 14.88 -0.46 -9.65
C TYR A 171 15.26 -0.09 -8.21
N PHE A 172 15.88 1.07 -7.99
CA PHE A 172 16.40 1.46 -6.66
C PHE A 172 15.29 1.84 -5.71
N VAL A 173 14.28 2.55 -6.20
CA VAL A 173 13.25 3.13 -5.35
C VAL A 173 12.46 2.07 -4.56
N PRO A 174 11.96 0.96 -5.15
CA PRO A 174 11.25 -0.05 -4.37
C PRO A 174 12.06 -0.63 -3.20
N ASP A 175 13.29 -1.10 -3.46
CA ASP A 175 14.10 -1.77 -2.44
C ASP A 175 14.57 -0.80 -1.35
N VAL A 176 14.92 0.44 -1.73
CA VAL A 176 15.33 1.50 -0.80
C VAL A 176 14.17 1.94 0.10
N ILE A 177 12.96 2.10 -0.47
CA ILE A 177 11.77 2.45 0.31
C ILE A 177 11.43 1.32 1.31
N VAL A 178 11.44 0.05 0.87
CA VAL A 178 11.19 -1.08 1.76
C VAL A 178 12.22 -1.12 2.90
N GLY A 179 13.51 -0.98 2.59
CA GLY A 179 14.57 -0.94 3.60
C GLY A 179 14.40 0.21 4.60
N ALA A 180 14.09 1.41 4.11
CA ALA A 180 13.90 2.60 4.95
C ALA A 180 12.69 2.45 5.90
N VAL A 181 11.55 1.91 5.42
CA VAL A 181 10.36 1.74 6.24
C VAL A 181 10.53 0.63 7.27
N VAL A 182 11.18 -0.49 6.91
CA VAL A 182 11.55 -1.51 7.90
C VAL A 182 12.45 -0.90 8.98
N GLY A 183 13.43 -0.07 8.58
CA GLY A 183 14.29 0.66 9.51
C GLY A 183 13.54 1.61 10.43
N LEU A 184 12.56 2.34 9.91
CA LEU A 184 11.71 3.24 10.70
C LEU A 184 10.91 2.47 11.74
N VAL A 185 10.24 1.37 11.35
CA VAL A 185 9.43 0.55 12.26
C VAL A 185 10.31 -0.12 13.32
N VAL A 186 11.48 -0.65 12.94
CA VAL A 186 12.44 -1.22 13.90
C VAL A 186 12.95 -0.15 14.86
N GLY A 187 13.29 1.05 14.36
CA GLY A 187 13.68 2.19 15.18
C GLY A 187 12.60 2.59 16.19
N TRP A 188 11.34 2.59 15.77
CA TRP A 188 10.20 2.93 16.65
C TRP A 188 9.90 1.87 17.70
N CYS A 189 10.06 0.59 17.37
CA CYS A 189 9.80 -0.52 18.29
C CYS A 189 10.98 -0.76 19.23
N PHE A 190 12.22 -0.75 18.74
CA PHE A 190 13.41 -1.05 19.54
C PHE A 190 14.10 0.19 20.11
N GLY A 191 13.78 1.38 19.60
CA GLY A 191 14.30 2.66 20.10
C GLY A 191 14.02 2.87 21.59
N PRO A 192 12.79 2.72 22.09
CA PRO A 192 12.47 2.86 23.51
C PRO A 192 13.15 1.82 24.39
N LEU A 193 13.46 0.64 23.85
CA LEU A 193 14.17 -0.44 24.53
C LEU A 193 15.68 -0.21 24.59
N SER A 194 16.22 0.53 23.61
CA SER A 194 17.65 0.71 23.44
C SER A 194 18.38 1.19 24.71
N PRO A 195 17.86 2.13 25.56
CA PRO A 195 18.55 2.59 26.76
C PRO A 195 18.99 1.48 27.71
N VAL A 196 18.17 0.45 27.88
CA VAL A 196 18.39 -0.64 28.86
C VAL A 196 18.83 -1.94 28.19
N ALA A 197 18.34 -2.22 26.98
CA ALA A 197 18.66 -3.44 26.23
C ALA A 197 20.04 -3.37 25.56
N SER A 198 20.51 -2.17 25.23
CA SER A 198 21.81 -2.00 24.54
C SER A 198 22.97 -2.60 25.30
N ARG A 199 23.06 -2.51 26.63
CA ARG A 199 24.16 -3.14 27.39
C ARG A 199 24.33 -4.64 27.13
N TRP A 200 23.25 -5.32 26.74
CA TRP A 200 23.26 -6.73 26.39
C TRP A 200 23.43 -6.95 24.89
N LEU A 201 22.77 -6.13 24.06
CA LEU A 201 22.72 -6.28 22.60
C LEU A 201 23.91 -5.64 21.86
N SER A 202 24.57 -4.65 22.45
CA SER A 202 25.72 -3.94 21.89
C SER A 202 27.05 -4.64 22.19
N LYS A 203 27.03 -5.96 22.45
CA LYS A 203 28.28 -6.72 22.49
C LYS A 203 28.78 -6.88 21.07
N THR A 204 30.08 -6.66 20.86
CA THR A 204 30.72 -6.78 19.54
C THR A 204 30.42 -8.13 18.87
N SER A 205 30.36 -9.22 19.63
CA SER A 205 29.99 -10.55 19.10
C SER A 205 28.57 -10.62 18.54
N ILE A 206 27.58 -10.00 19.19
CA ILE A 206 26.18 -10.00 18.74
C ILE A 206 26.03 -9.16 17.47
N ILE A 207 26.73 -8.03 17.41
CA ILE A 207 26.73 -7.16 16.23
C ILE A 207 27.39 -7.84 15.04
N HIS A 208 28.50 -8.56 15.26
CA HIS A 208 29.09 -9.41 14.22
C HIS A 208 28.10 -10.49 13.76
N GLY A 209 27.35 -11.10 14.68
CA GLY A 209 26.27 -12.02 14.35
C GLY A 209 25.20 -11.40 13.44
N PHE A 210 24.70 -10.19 13.79
CA PHE A 210 23.75 -9.47 12.92
C PHE A 210 24.36 -9.15 11.55
N LEU A 211 25.62 -8.73 11.51
CA LEU A 211 26.32 -8.43 10.26
C LEU A 211 26.45 -9.69 9.38
N GLN A 212 26.80 -10.83 9.96
CA GLN A 212 26.87 -12.11 9.26
C GLN A 212 25.51 -12.52 8.69
N ILE A 213 24.44 -12.41 9.49
CA ILE A 213 23.07 -12.67 9.03
C ILE A 213 22.73 -11.77 7.83
N THR A 214 23.03 -10.48 7.91
CA THR A 214 22.82 -9.55 6.80
C THR A 214 23.61 -9.94 5.56
N VAL A 215 24.90 -10.28 5.68
CA VAL A 215 25.74 -10.66 4.54
C VAL A 215 25.22 -11.94 3.88
N VAL A 216 24.83 -12.94 4.69
CA VAL A 216 24.21 -14.17 4.18
C VAL A 216 22.87 -13.88 3.51
N ALA A 217 22.02 -13.03 4.08
CA ALA A 217 20.75 -12.60 3.48
C ALA A 217 20.96 -11.90 2.14
N LEU A 218 21.96 -11.02 2.06
CA LEU A 218 22.35 -10.33 0.83
C LEU A 218 22.84 -11.33 -0.21
N ALA A 219 23.66 -12.30 0.16
CA ALA A 219 24.15 -13.34 -0.76
C ALA A 219 23.01 -14.22 -1.31
N ILE A 220 22.14 -14.73 -0.41
CA ILE A 220 20.97 -15.55 -0.75
C ILE A 220 20.03 -14.76 -1.68
N SER A 221 19.69 -13.52 -1.31
CA SER A 221 18.80 -12.68 -2.12
C SER A 221 19.39 -12.27 -3.47
N SER A 222 20.72 -12.26 -3.59
CA SER A 222 21.43 -11.93 -4.82
C SER A 222 21.54 -13.10 -5.80
N GLN A 223 21.66 -14.33 -5.30
CA GLN A 223 21.90 -15.51 -6.12
C GLN A 223 20.63 -16.29 -6.47
N LEU A 224 19.64 -16.33 -5.58
CA LEU A 224 18.54 -17.28 -5.74
C LEU A 224 17.39 -16.77 -6.62
N PHE A 225 17.24 -15.46 -6.84
CA PHE A 225 16.06 -14.93 -7.56
C PHE A 225 16.30 -13.60 -8.32
N PRO A 226 17.19 -13.53 -9.32
CA PRO A 226 17.31 -12.35 -10.16
C PRO A 226 16.04 -12.16 -11.03
N TYR A 227 15.34 -11.04 -10.86
CA TYR A 227 14.32 -10.60 -11.82
C TYR A 227 14.96 -10.38 -13.19
N SER A 228 14.52 -11.12 -14.20
CA SER A 228 14.74 -10.75 -15.60
C SER A 228 13.70 -9.70 -16.01
N THR A 229 14.14 -8.69 -16.75
CA THR A 229 13.28 -7.68 -17.38
C THR A 229 12.28 -8.29 -18.39
N GLY A 230 12.45 -9.57 -18.76
CA GLY A 230 11.58 -10.29 -19.69
C GLY A 230 10.34 -10.94 -19.07
N ALA A 231 10.16 -10.90 -17.74
CA ALA A 231 9.04 -11.54 -17.06
C ALA A 231 8.02 -10.50 -16.54
N PRO A 232 6.87 -10.30 -17.22
CA PRO A 232 5.86 -9.35 -16.76
C PRO A 232 5.30 -9.78 -15.39
N LYS A 233 5.40 -8.88 -14.40
CA LYS A 233 4.92 -9.12 -13.02
C LYS A 233 3.40 -9.28 -12.92
N ARG A 234 2.68 -8.65 -13.85
CA ARG A 234 1.23 -8.72 -14.00
C ARG A 234 0.92 -8.86 -15.47
N VAL A 235 0.20 -9.92 -15.80
CA VAL A 235 -0.41 -10.05 -17.11
C VAL A 235 -1.87 -9.69 -16.93
N VAL A 236 -2.32 -8.68 -17.67
CA VAL A 236 -3.73 -8.32 -17.70
C VAL A 236 -4.33 -8.93 -18.95
N LEU A 237 -5.29 -9.80 -18.75
CA LEU A 237 -6.10 -10.36 -19.82
C LEU A 237 -7.43 -9.62 -19.83
N GLN A 238 -7.61 -8.78 -20.83
CA GLN A 238 -8.88 -8.13 -21.07
C GLN A 238 -9.59 -8.84 -22.21
N HIS A 239 -10.75 -9.40 -21.90
CA HIS A 239 -11.72 -9.77 -22.91
C HIS A 239 -12.71 -8.62 -23.11
N THR A 240 -13.11 -8.30 -24.35
CA THR A 240 -14.06 -7.21 -24.60
C THR A 240 -15.13 -7.63 -25.59
N PHE A 241 -16.37 -7.61 -25.12
CA PHE A 241 -17.56 -7.73 -25.96
C PHE A 241 -18.08 -6.37 -26.34
N VAL A 242 -18.31 -6.20 -27.63
CA VAL A 242 -18.80 -4.96 -28.20
C VAL A 242 -20.07 -5.27 -28.95
N THR A 243 -21.20 -4.74 -28.48
CA THR A 243 -22.50 -4.83 -29.17
C THR A 243 -22.86 -3.55 -29.95
N GLY A 244 -21.88 -2.67 -30.24
CA GLY A 244 -22.05 -1.45 -31.03
C GLY A 244 -20.73 -0.79 -31.46
N LEU A 245 -20.77 0.08 -32.47
CA LEU A 245 -19.57 0.61 -33.13
C LEU A 245 -19.02 1.85 -32.39
N LEU A 246 -18.10 1.69 -31.41
CA LEU A 246 -16.90 2.51 -31.15
C LEU A 246 -16.31 2.20 -29.76
N LEU A 247 -15.08 1.68 -29.72
CA LEU A 247 -14.35 1.28 -28.52
C LEU A 247 -13.50 2.45 -27.97
N ALA A 248 -14.05 3.30 -27.10
CA ALA A 248 -13.29 4.44 -26.56
C ALA A 248 -13.31 4.61 -25.03
N LEU A 249 -14.08 3.82 -24.27
CA LEU A 249 -14.43 4.25 -22.92
C LEU A 249 -13.68 3.62 -21.76
N TYR A 250 -12.94 2.53 -21.95
CA TYR A 250 -12.20 1.93 -20.83
C TYR A 250 -10.78 1.56 -21.25
N PRO A 251 -9.83 2.52 -21.23
CA PRO A 251 -8.43 2.28 -21.52
C PRO A 251 -7.72 1.62 -20.31
N VAL A 252 -8.34 0.63 -19.66
CA VAL A 252 -7.63 -0.24 -18.70
C VAL A 252 -6.37 -0.85 -19.33
N PRO A 253 -6.32 -1.19 -20.63
CA PRO A 253 -5.08 -1.61 -21.28
C PRO A 253 -3.98 -0.53 -21.25
N PHE A 254 -4.33 0.75 -21.21
CA PHE A 254 -3.35 1.84 -21.12
C PHE A 254 -2.88 2.09 -19.67
N LEU A 255 -3.63 1.62 -18.67
CA LEU A 255 -3.22 1.67 -17.26
C LEU A 255 -2.18 0.58 -16.91
N PHE A 256 -2.01 -0.43 -17.77
CA PHE A 256 -1.13 -1.57 -17.52
C PHE A 256 -0.18 -1.81 -18.70
N SER A 257 1.13 -1.71 -18.46
CA SER A 257 2.14 -2.08 -19.47
C SER A 257 2.08 -3.58 -19.77
N GLY A 258 1.92 -3.98 -21.04
CA GLY A 258 1.96 -5.39 -21.46
C GLY A 258 0.60 -6.09 -21.57
N SER A 259 -0.47 -5.38 -21.94
CA SER A 259 -1.77 -6.00 -22.21
C SER A 259 -1.73 -6.91 -23.44
N LEU A 260 -2.20 -8.15 -23.31
CA LEU A 260 -2.43 -9.05 -24.44
C LEU A 260 -3.93 -9.12 -24.70
N LYS A 261 -4.34 -8.88 -25.95
CA LYS A 261 -5.74 -9.03 -26.38
C LYS A 261 -5.91 -10.40 -26.99
N PHE A 262 -6.84 -11.19 -26.45
CA PHE A 262 -7.23 -12.47 -27.00
C PHE A 262 -8.69 -12.41 -27.40
N GLN A 263 -9.00 -12.94 -28.57
CA GLN A 263 -10.39 -13.12 -29.00
C GLN A 263 -10.94 -14.35 -28.27
N ALA A 264 -11.91 -14.18 -27.37
CA ALA A 264 -12.53 -15.35 -26.75
C ALA A 264 -13.47 -16.03 -27.72
N GLN A 265 -13.61 -17.34 -27.55
CA GLN A 265 -14.61 -18.13 -28.26
C GLN A 265 -15.98 -17.79 -27.66
N THR A 266 -16.84 -17.17 -28.47
CA THR A 266 -18.19 -16.72 -28.07
C THR A 266 -19.03 -17.81 -27.40
N GLU A 267 -18.80 -19.07 -27.76
CA GLU A 267 -19.52 -20.23 -27.23
C GLU A 267 -19.18 -20.56 -25.78
N GLU A 268 -17.93 -20.35 -25.35
CA GLU A 268 -17.54 -20.60 -23.95
C GLU A 268 -18.19 -19.58 -23.02
N ILE A 269 -18.33 -18.34 -23.48
CA ILE A 269 -18.89 -17.25 -22.66
C ILE A 269 -20.41 -17.37 -22.55
N LYS A 270 -21.10 -17.79 -23.62
CA LYS A 270 -22.53 -18.12 -23.56
C LYS A 270 -22.87 -19.23 -22.55
N LYS A 271 -21.93 -20.11 -22.21
CA LYS A 271 -22.10 -21.14 -21.16
C LYS A 271 -22.26 -20.50 -19.76
N TYR A 272 -21.57 -19.39 -19.50
CA TYR A 272 -21.58 -18.72 -18.19
C TYR A 272 -22.55 -17.55 -18.13
N TYR A 273 -22.81 -16.88 -19.26
CA TYR A 273 -23.70 -15.72 -19.31
C TYR A 273 -24.87 -15.98 -20.25
N GLN A 274 -26.04 -16.21 -19.67
CA GLN A 274 -27.29 -16.37 -20.41
C GLN A 274 -27.89 -15.02 -20.81
N HIS A 275 -27.72 -14.00 -19.95
CA HIS A 275 -28.24 -12.66 -20.17
C HIS A 275 -27.12 -11.64 -20.04
N PHE A 276 -26.90 -10.86 -21.10
CA PHE A 276 -25.90 -9.79 -21.12
C PHE A 276 -26.45 -8.50 -20.48
N PRO A 277 -25.58 -7.61 -19.99
CA PRO A 277 -25.99 -6.31 -19.52
C PRO A 277 -26.72 -5.52 -20.61
N GLN A 278 -27.90 -5.01 -20.28
CA GLN A 278 -28.75 -4.29 -21.23
C GLN A 278 -29.36 -3.05 -20.58
N LEU A 279 -29.38 -1.96 -21.35
CA LEU A 279 -30.17 -0.78 -21.07
C LEU A 279 -31.51 -0.87 -21.83
N ALA A 280 -32.62 -0.70 -21.11
CA ALA A 280 -33.96 -0.66 -21.66
C ALA A 280 -34.63 0.69 -21.35
N VAL A 281 -35.39 1.21 -22.31
CA VAL A 281 -36.23 2.40 -22.12
C VAL A 281 -37.57 1.95 -21.54
N GLN A 282 -37.98 2.56 -20.43
CA GLN A 282 -39.27 2.29 -19.81
C GLN A 282 -40.32 3.27 -20.29
N GLU A 283 -40.07 4.56 -20.08
CA GLU A 283 -41.02 5.64 -20.35
C GLU A 283 -40.27 6.87 -20.86
N ILE A 284 -40.92 7.64 -21.73
CA ILE A 284 -40.42 8.91 -22.24
C ILE A 284 -41.47 9.96 -21.93
N TRP A 285 -41.07 10.99 -21.20
CA TRP A 285 -41.88 12.16 -20.92
C TRP A 285 -41.32 13.37 -21.65
N ASP A 286 -42.16 14.07 -22.41
CA ASP A 286 -41.82 15.32 -23.05
C ASP A 286 -42.72 16.43 -22.48
N ASN A 287 -42.11 17.51 -21.99
CA ASN A 287 -42.83 18.66 -21.48
C ASN A 287 -42.11 19.96 -21.87
N ASN A 288 -42.74 20.77 -22.73
CA ASN A 288 -42.30 22.11 -23.11
C ASN A 288 -40.80 22.22 -23.48
N GLY A 289 -40.28 21.26 -24.25
CA GLY A 289 -38.89 21.27 -24.75
C GLY A 289 -37.88 20.57 -23.85
N GLN A 290 -38.31 20.03 -22.70
CA GLN A 290 -37.51 19.12 -21.88
C GLN A 290 -37.98 17.69 -22.07
N ARG A 291 -37.05 16.82 -22.47
CA ARG A 291 -37.30 15.39 -22.71
C ARG A 291 -36.67 14.58 -21.60
N ARG A 292 -37.48 13.92 -20.77
CA ARG A 292 -37.04 13.00 -19.72
C ARG A 292 -37.24 11.55 -20.15
N VAL A 293 -36.17 10.77 -20.13
CA VAL A 293 -36.17 9.34 -20.49
C VAL A 293 -35.92 8.52 -19.23
N HIS A 294 -36.87 7.66 -18.88
CA HIS A 294 -36.74 6.68 -17.80
C HIS A 294 -36.10 5.41 -18.35
N LEU A 295 -35.02 4.99 -17.70
CA LEU A 295 -34.13 3.93 -18.13
C LEU A 295 -34.00 2.87 -17.04
N LYS A 296 -33.85 1.63 -17.51
CA LYS A 296 -33.61 0.46 -16.69
C LYS A 296 -32.33 -0.23 -17.16
N LEU A 297 -31.32 -0.28 -16.31
CA LEU A 297 -30.10 -1.03 -16.54
C LEU A 297 -30.17 -2.37 -15.80
N ALA A 298 -30.28 -3.45 -16.57
CA ALA A 298 -30.16 -4.81 -16.08
C ALA A 298 -28.71 -5.27 -16.25
N LEU A 299 -28.06 -5.72 -15.17
CA LEU A 299 -26.69 -6.23 -15.20
C LEU A 299 -26.62 -7.71 -15.64
N GLY A 300 -27.77 -8.36 -15.85
CA GLY A 300 -27.86 -9.71 -16.38
C GLY A 300 -27.31 -10.77 -15.43
N SER A 301 -26.74 -11.84 -15.99
CA SER A 301 -26.23 -12.99 -15.23
C SER A 301 -24.74 -12.85 -14.86
N LEU A 302 -24.25 -11.62 -14.67
CA LEU A 302 -22.87 -11.38 -14.25
C LEU A 302 -22.65 -11.76 -12.79
N SER A 303 -21.47 -12.29 -12.46
CA SER A 303 -21.21 -12.84 -11.11
C SER A 303 -20.37 -11.95 -10.22
N GLU A 304 -19.28 -11.38 -10.73
CA GLU A 304 -18.23 -10.65 -9.99
C GLU A 304 -17.99 -9.27 -10.61
N ILE A 305 -19.02 -8.43 -10.55
CA ILE A 305 -19.00 -7.08 -11.12
C ILE A 305 -18.05 -6.20 -10.31
N TRP A 306 -16.95 -5.77 -10.92
CA TRP A 306 -16.02 -4.85 -10.30
C TRP A 306 -16.50 -3.40 -10.42
N THR A 307 -16.98 -3.01 -11.60
CA THR A 307 -17.53 -1.66 -11.82
C THR A 307 -18.41 -1.63 -13.05
N SER A 308 -19.44 -0.78 -13.01
CA SER A 308 -20.23 -0.39 -14.17
C SER A 308 -20.03 1.10 -14.41
N VAL A 309 -19.94 1.51 -15.67
CA VAL A 309 -19.71 2.90 -16.07
C VAL A 309 -20.71 3.28 -17.14
N LEU A 310 -21.34 4.43 -16.95
CA LEU A 310 -22.19 5.08 -17.93
C LEU A 310 -21.45 6.31 -18.45
N ASN A 311 -21.32 6.43 -19.76
CA ASN A 311 -20.94 7.68 -20.40
C ASN A 311 -22.11 8.22 -21.22
N ILE A 312 -22.61 9.37 -20.81
CA ILE A 312 -23.73 10.03 -21.45
C ILE A 312 -23.19 11.22 -22.22
N THR A 313 -23.39 11.23 -23.53
CA THR A 313 -22.91 12.27 -24.43
C THR A 313 -24.10 12.94 -25.11
N GLY A 314 -24.13 14.28 -25.11
CA GLY A 314 -25.19 15.07 -25.73
C GLY A 314 -25.77 16.16 -24.82
N PRO A 315 -26.96 16.68 -25.16
CA PRO A 315 -27.61 17.83 -24.50
C PRO A 315 -28.24 17.49 -23.13
N LEU A 316 -27.50 16.85 -22.23
CA LEU A 316 -27.96 16.47 -20.90
C LEU A 316 -28.11 17.71 -20.00
N SER A 317 -29.32 17.93 -19.47
CA SER A 317 -29.63 19.01 -18.54
C SER A 317 -29.76 18.57 -17.10
N ASN A 318 -30.22 17.33 -16.87
CA ASN A 318 -30.37 16.78 -15.52
C ASN A 318 -30.39 15.24 -15.53
N TRP A 319 -30.22 14.62 -14.37
CA TRP A 319 -30.30 13.16 -14.20
C TRP A 319 -30.74 12.79 -12.77
N SER A 320 -31.10 11.53 -12.54
CA SER A 320 -31.51 11.06 -11.20
C SER A 320 -30.35 10.68 -10.27
N PHE A 321 -29.11 10.84 -10.71
CA PHE A 321 -27.92 10.46 -9.94
C PHE A 321 -27.42 11.62 -9.08
N ALA A 322 -26.71 11.29 -7.98
CA ALA A 322 -25.99 12.26 -7.15
C ALA A 322 -26.84 13.48 -6.74
N ASP A 323 -28.03 13.24 -6.18
CA ASP A 323 -28.98 14.28 -5.76
C ASP A 323 -29.36 15.27 -6.87
N ASN A 324 -29.47 14.76 -8.10
CA ASN A 324 -29.75 15.52 -9.32
C ASN A 324 -28.68 16.57 -9.66
N MET A 325 -27.42 16.35 -9.24
CA MET A 325 -26.30 17.21 -9.58
C MET A 325 -25.45 16.59 -10.69
N LEU A 326 -25.31 17.32 -11.80
CA LEU A 326 -24.43 16.92 -12.90
C LEU A 326 -22.95 17.18 -12.57
N PRO A 327 -22.04 16.25 -12.88
CA PRO A 327 -20.60 16.48 -12.77
C PRO A 327 -20.14 17.41 -13.88
N ALA A 328 -18.95 17.99 -13.72
CA ALA A 328 -18.32 18.77 -14.78
C ALA A 328 -18.14 17.92 -16.06
N PRO A 329 -18.62 18.39 -17.22
CA PRO A 329 -18.52 17.62 -18.46
C PRO A 329 -17.08 17.50 -18.94
N GLN A 330 -16.73 16.35 -19.50
CA GLN A 330 -15.48 16.18 -20.26
C GLN A 330 -15.75 16.47 -21.73
N THR A 331 -14.88 17.25 -22.36
CA THR A 331 -14.92 17.53 -23.80
C THR A 331 -13.61 17.05 -24.43
N VAL A 332 -13.72 16.21 -25.45
CA VAL A 332 -12.58 15.74 -26.23
C VAL A 332 -12.59 16.49 -27.55
N SER A 333 -11.56 17.30 -27.79
CA SER A 333 -11.28 17.95 -29.09
C SER A 333 -12.47 18.69 -29.74
N GLY A 334 -13.29 19.40 -28.95
CA GLY A 334 -14.45 20.15 -29.46
C GLY A 334 -15.71 19.31 -29.72
N GLY A 335 -15.72 18.03 -29.30
CA GLY A 335 -16.91 17.17 -29.35
C GLY A 335 -17.98 17.52 -28.29
N PRO A 336 -19.18 16.90 -28.40
CA PRO A 336 -20.26 17.11 -27.45
C PRO A 336 -19.86 16.77 -26.01
N PRO A 337 -20.43 17.45 -24.99
CA PRO A 337 -20.09 17.21 -23.60
C PRO A 337 -20.43 15.78 -23.18
N SER A 338 -19.50 15.15 -22.45
CA SER A 338 -19.60 13.79 -21.93
C SER A 338 -19.67 13.82 -20.40
N TYR A 339 -20.67 13.14 -19.86
CA TYR A 339 -20.92 13.00 -18.42
C TYR A 339 -20.71 11.55 -18.02
N ILE A 340 -19.77 11.31 -17.10
CA ILE A 340 -19.38 9.97 -16.68
C ILE A 340 -19.96 9.69 -15.30
N CYS A 341 -20.69 8.58 -15.18
CA CYS A 341 -21.18 8.06 -13.91
C CYS A 341 -20.62 6.67 -13.67
N ARG A 342 -20.01 6.46 -12.48
CA ARG A 342 -19.51 5.16 -12.06
C ARG A 342 -20.46 4.57 -11.02
N LEU A 343 -20.92 3.37 -11.31
CA LEU A 343 -21.81 2.61 -10.45
C LEU A 343 -21.03 1.42 -9.88
N SER A 344 -21.08 1.26 -8.56
CA SER A 344 -20.38 0.18 -7.84
C SER A 344 -21.38 -0.61 -7.02
N GLY A 345 -21.40 -1.92 -7.20
CA GLY A 345 -22.32 -2.81 -6.48
C GLY A 345 -22.72 -4.01 -7.32
N LYS A 346 -22.87 -5.16 -6.66
CA LYS A 346 -23.56 -6.32 -7.21
C LYS A 346 -25.04 -6.10 -6.99
N SER A 347 -25.85 -6.15 -8.04
CA SER A 347 -27.27 -5.93 -7.93
C SER A 347 -28.00 -7.08 -8.59
N ASP A 348 -28.67 -7.90 -7.77
CA ASP A 348 -29.70 -8.84 -8.23
C ASP A 348 -30.99 -8.07 -8.66
N VAL A 349 -30.98 -6.74 -8.50
CA VAL A 349 -32.08 -5.82 -8.79
C VAL A 349 -31.68 -4.89 -9.93
N ASP A 350 -32.57 -4.68 -10.89
CA ASP A 350 -32.32 -3.77 -12.00
C ASP A 350 -32.25 -2.31 -11.54
N TRP A 351 -31.30 -1.55 -12.08
CA TRP A 351 -31.15 -0.13 -11.74
C TRP A 351 -32.08 0.72 -12.58
N SER A 352 -32.95 1.48 -11.91
CA SER A 352 -33.88 2.41 -12.56
C SER A 352 -33.40 3.84 -12.32
N PHE A 353 -33.30 4.62 -13.39
CA PHE A 353 -32.85 6.02 -13.34
C PHE A 353 -33.49 6.81 -14.48
N TRP A 354 -33.37 8.13 -14.45
CA TRP A 354 -33.84 8.98 -15.54
C TRP A 354 -32.77 9.98 -15.99
N LEU A 355 -32.82 10.32 -17.27
CA LEU A 355 -31.98 11.34 -17.90
C LEU A 355 -32.89 12.41 -18.51
N GLU A 356 -32.54 13.67 -18.36
CA GLU A 356 -33.27 14.80 -18.90
C GLU A 356 -32.40 15.56 -19.91
N ALA A 357 -32.95 15.81 -21.09
CA ALA A 357 -32.33 16.59 -22.15
C ALA A 357 -33.08 17.91 -22.36
N ASN A 358 -32.34 18.97 -22.66
CA ASN A 358 -32.90 20.29 -22.98
C ASN A 358 -33.17 20.51 -24.48
N SER A 359 -32.98 19.48 -25.31
CA SER A 359 -33.24 19.55 -26.74
C SER A 359 -33.73 18.20 -27.30
N SER A 360 -34.19 18.23 -28.55
CA SER A 360 -34.62 17.05 -29.31
C SER A 360 -33.46 16.22 -29.87
N GLU A 361 -32.20 16.62 -29.67
CA GLU A 361 -31.07 15.83 -30.13
C GLU A 361 -30.94 14.53 -29.32
N SER A 362 -30.46 13.47 -29.97
CA SER A 362 -30.34 12.15 -29.36
C SER A 362 -29.29 12.14 -28.25
N LEU A 363 -29.61 11.58 -27.08
CA LEU A 363 -28.63 11.28 -26.05
C LEU A 363 -27.93 9.97 -26.40
N ARG A 364 -26.60 10.00 -26.49
CA ARG A 364 -25.81 8.78 -26.62
C ARG A 364 -25.45 8.28 -25.22
N VAL A 365 -25.83 7.06 -24.88
CA VAL A 365 -25.47 6.40 -23.62
C VAL A 365 -24.61 5.19 -23.94
N ASP A 366 -23.34 5.27 -23.58
CA ASP A 366 -22.42 4.14 -23.62
C ASP A 366 -22.39 3.47 -22.24
N VAL A 367 -22.64 2.17 -22.20
CA VAL A 367 -22.63 1.35 -21.00
C VAL A 367 -21.42 0.41 -21.06
N ALA A 368 -20.56 0.48 -20.06
CA ALA A 368 -19.43 -0.42 -19.90
C ALA A 368 -19.53 -1.15 -18.56
N VAL A 369 -19.58 -2.48 -18.57
CA VAL A 369 -19.62 -3.29 -17.36
C VAL A 369 -18.40 -4.19 -17.31
N LEU A 370 -17.71 -4.20 -16.17
CA LEU A 370 -16.48 -4.95 -15.94
C LEU A 370 -16.74 -6.10 -14.96
N ASP A 371 -16.64 -7.32 -15.45
CA ASP A 371 -16.82 -8.55 -14.67
C ASP A 371 -15.46 -9.26 -14.51
N GLN A 372 -15.08 -9.61 -13.28
CA GLN A 372 -13.80 -10.24 -12.96
C GLN A 372 -13.87 -11.78 -12.94
N TYR A 373 -14.99 -12.36 -13.39
CA TYR A 373 -15.17 -13.79 -13.35
C TYR A 373 -14.20 -14.55 -14.27
N LEU A 374 -13.53 -15.54 -13.69
CA LEU A 374 -12.58 -16.40 -14.38
C LEU A 374 -13.28 -17.60 -15.02
N VAL A 375 -13.42 -17.54 -16.35
CA VAL A 375 -13.89 -18.64 -17.21
C VAL A 375 -12.87 -19.80 -17.24
N ASP A 376 -13.31 -21.03 -17.54
CA ASP A 376 -12.48 -22.24 -17.51
C ASP A 376 -11.20 -22.14 -18.36
N SER A 377 -11.28 -21.61 -19.60
CA SER A 377 -10.10 -21.35 -20.44
C SER A 377 -9.11 -20.38 -19.79
N THR A 378 -9.61 -19.31 -19.16
CA THR A 378 -8.79 -18.33 -18.44
C THR A 378 -8.19 -18.93 -17.17
N LYS A 379 -8.90 -19.81 -16.45
CA LYS A 379 -8.34 -20.58 -15.32
C LYS A 379 -7.24 -21.52 -15.77
N LYS A 380 -7.44 -22.22 -16.90
CA LYS A 380 -6.42 -23.07 -17.52
C LYS A 380 -5.20 -22.25 -17.93
N LEU A 381 -5.40 -21.09 -18.56
CA LEU A 381 -4.32 -20.18 -18.92
C LEU A 381 -3.59 -19.65 -17.67
N LYS A 382 -4.31 -19.29 -16.60
CA LYS A 382 -3.73 -18.92 -15.30
C LYS A 382 -2.82 -20.01 -14.75
N SER A 383 -3.22 -21.28 -14.87
CA SER A 383 -2.42 -22.41 -14.38
C SER A 383 -1.10 -22.61 -15.14
N LEU A 384 -0.95 -22.05 -16.34
CA LEU A 384 0.30 -22.09 -17.11
C LEU A 384 1.31 -21.04 -16.64
N PHE A 385 0.86 -20.01 -15.91
CA PHE A 385 1.75 -19.01 -15.36
C PHE A 385 2.38 -19.50 -14.05
N PRO A 386 3.67 -19.19 -13.80
CA PRO A 386 4.31 -19.48 -12.53
C PRO A 386 3.59 -18.81 -11.35
N SER A 387 3.69 -19.40 -10.16
CA SER A 387 3.04 -18.89 -8.93
C SER A 387 3.44 -17.47 -8.52
N TRP A 388 4.54 -16.95 -9.06
CA TRP A 388 5.01 -15.58 -8.82
C TRP A 388 4.43 -14.55 -9.80
N ALA A 389 3.77 -14.98 -10.88
CA ALA A 389 3.11 -14.10 -11.84
C ALA A 389 1.64 -13.98 -11.51
N ASP A 390 1.16 -12.76 -11.26
CA ASP A 390 -0.26 -12.54 -11.02
C ASP A 390 -0.99 -12.29 -12.35
N LEU A 391 -2.07 -13.03 -12.56
CA LEU A 391 -2.93 -12.91 -13.74
C LEU A 391 -4.25 -12.32 -13.31
N THR A 392 -4.47 -11.05 -13.66
CA THR A 392 -5.77 -10.42 -13.52
C THR A 392 -6.48 -10.53 -14.85
N ALA A 393 -7.59 -11.26 -14.88
CA ALA A 393 -8.43 -11.35 -16.05
C ALA A 393 -9.79 -10.72 -15.76
N PHE A 394 -10.34 -10.05 -16.75
CA PHE A 394 -11.67 -9.49 -16.68
C PHE A 394 -12.31 -9.45 -18.06
N THR A 395 -13.63 -9.51 -18.05
CA THR A 395 -14.47 -9.37 -19.23
C THR A 395 -15.17 -8.03 -19.17
N THR A 396 -15.00 -7.23 -20.20
CA THR A 396 -15.70 -5.96 -20.39
C THR A 396 -16.85 -6.16 -21.36
N PHE A 397 -18.06 -5.79 -20.96
CA PHE A 397 -19.24 -5.73 -21.80
C PHE A 397 -19.49 -4.27 -22.17
N PHE A 398 -19.53 -3.97 -23.46
CA PHE A 398 -19.71 -2.62 -23.97
C PHE A 398 -20.90 -2.56 -24.93
N SER A 399 -21.83 -1.67 -24.64
CA SER A 399 -23.00 -1.38 -25.47
C SER A 399 -23.22 0.12 -25.62
N THR A 400 -23.72 0.54 -26.78
CA THR A 400 -24.03 1.93 -27.09
C THR A 400 -25.50 2.04 -27.44
N TYR A 401 -26.19 2.99 -26.81
CA TYR A 401 -27.59 3.29 -27.03
C TYR A 401 -27.74 4.74 -27.49
N HIS A 402 -28.65 4.97 -28.44
CA HIS A 402 -29.06 6.29 -28.89
C HIS A 402 -30.52 6.48 -28.48
N LEU A 403 -30.76 7.47 -27.63
CA LEU A 403 -32.04 7.74 -26.98
C LEU A 403 -32.67 9.04 -27.45
#